data_AF-A0AAD5ECG4-F1
#
_entry.id   AF-A0AAD5ECG4-F1
#
_cell.length_a   1.000
_cell.length_b   1.000
_cell.length_c   1.000
_cell.angle_alpha   90.00
_cell.angle_beta   90.00
_cell.angle_gamma   90.00
#
_symmetry.space_group_name_H-M   'P 1'
#
loop_
_entity.id
_entity.type
_entity.pdbx_description
1 polymer ?
#
loop_
_entity_poly.entity_id
_entity_poly.type
_entity_poly.pdbx_seq_one_letter_code
_entity_poly.pdbx_strand_id
1 'polypeptide(L)'
;FPAGFIQSAHFKSSGSYTQVTGRIDRSKYGLKASDGGGQMDNLDLPSGTCNGYKHFVNLIEPDAQLYCIRCCQDSKDCNLGKSQYGCESVVPGDY
;
A
#
# COMPACT_ATOMS: atom_id res chain seq x y z
N PHE A 1 8.31 13.62 2.86
CA PHE A 1 8.39 12.70 4.01
C PHE A 1 9.75 12.85 4.68
N PRO A 2 9.91 12.58 5.99
CA PRO A 2 11.18 12.59 6.68
C PRO A 2 12.22 11.70 5.98
N ALA A 3 13.46 12.17 5.93
CA ALA A 3 14.55 11.39 5.36
C ALA A 3 14.67 10.03 6.07
N GLY A 4 14.84 8.96 5.28
CA GLY A 4 14.95 7.60 5.77
C GLY A 4 13.62 6.96 6.20
N PHE A 5 12.47 7.62 6.02
CA PHE A 5 11.18 6.97 6.26
C PHE A 5 10.94 5.81 5.29
N ILE A 6 11.17 6.02 4.00
CA ILE A 6 11.13 4.94 3.00
C ILE A 6 12.52 4.31 2.96
N GLN A 7 12.63 3.01 3.27
CA GLN A 7 13.89 2.27 3.28
C GLN A 7 14.11 1.49 1.98
N SER A 8 13.04 0.98 1.36
CA SER A 8 13.06 0.32 0.05
C SER A 8 11.81 0.67 -0.75
N ALA A 9 11.90 0.52 -2.07
CA ALA A 9 10.77 0.70 -2.98
C ALA A 9 10.98 -0.19 -4.22
N HIS A 10 10.06 -1.13 -4.43
CA HIS A 10 10.08 -2.08 -5.52
C HIS A 10 8.87 -1.79 -6.41
N PHE A 11 9.13 -1.18 -7.56
CA PHE A 11 8.10 -0.87 -8.54
C PHE A 11 7.84 -2.06 -9.47
N LYS A 12 6.56 -2.37 -9.72
CA LYS A 12 6.14 -3.36 -10.71
C LYS A 12 4.96 -2.86 -11.50
N SER A 13 5.00 -3.03 -12.81
CA SER A 13 3.92 -2.72 -13.73
C SER A 13 3.49 -3.98 -14.47
N SER A 14 2.18 -4.12 -14.69
CA SER A 14 1.57 -5.08 -15.59
C SER A 14 0.68 -4.35 -16.59
N GLY A 15 -0.07 -5.10 -17.41
CA GLY A 15 -1.10 -4.52 -18.28
C GLY A 15 -2.32 -3.97 -17.52
N SER A 16 -2.63 -4.49 -16.33
CA SER A 16 -3.85 -4.16 -15.58
C SER A 16 -3.60 -3.39 -14.28
N TYR A 17 -2.37 -3.34 -13.78
CA TYR A 17 -2.03 -2.60 -12.56
C TYR A 17 -0.58 -2.10 -12.53
N THR A 18 -0.34 -1.09 -11.70
CA THR A 18 0.99 -0.66 -11.25
C THR A 18 1.05 -0.72 -9.73
N GLN A 19 2.16 -1.17 -9.16
CA GLN A 19 2.34 -1.24 -7.71
C GLN A 19 3.72 -0.77 -7.26
N VAL A 20 3.78 -0.35 -6.00
CA VAL A 20 5.01 -0.20 -5.23
C VAL A 20 4.84 -1.01 -3.95
N THR A 21 5.84 -1.82 -3.62
CA THR A 21 5.96 -2.52 -2.34
C THR A 21 7.30 -2.15 -1.73
N GLY A 22 7.41 -2.11 -0.40
CA GLY A 22 8.68 -1.81 0.25
C GLY A 22 8.60 -1.69 1.75
N ARG A 23 9.71 -1.28 2.36
CA ARG A 23 9.87 -1.10 3.80
C ARG A 23 9.90 0.36 4.22
N ILE A 24 9.43 0.59 5.44
CA ILE A 24 9.50 1.89 6.11
C ILE A 24 10.33 1.83 7.40
N ASP A 25 10.77 2.98 7.89
CA ASP A 25 11.21 3.15 9.28
C ASP A 25 10.12 3.89 10.06
N ARG A 26 9.31 3.13 10.83
CA ARG A 26 8.18 3.68 11.59
C ARG A 26 8.59 4.80 12.57
N SER A 27 9.85 4.80 13.04
CA SER A 27 10.34 5.77 14.03
C SER A 27 10.36 7.18 13.47
N LYS A 28 10.50 7.34 12.15
CA LYS A 28 10.57 8.64 11.48
C LYS A 28 9.29 9.46 11.56
N TYR A 29 8.15 8.81 11.77
CA TYR A 29 6.86 9.45 12.05
C TYR A 29 6.33 9.18 13.46
N GLY A 30 7.08 8.46 14.31
CA GLY A 30 6.62 8.05 15.63
C GLY A 30 5.41 7.10 15.59
N LEU A 31 5.28 6.28 14.54
CA LEU A 31 4.19 5.31 14.43
C LEU A 31 4.40 4.19 15.45
N LYS A 32 3.30 3.68 16.01
CA LYS A 32 3.34 2.66 17.08
C LYS A 32 3.83 1.34 16.54
N ALA A 33 4.71 0.66 17.27
CA ALA A 33 5.19 -0.69 16.90
C ALA A 33 4.09 -1.77 16.99
N SER A 34 2.95 -1.45 17.60
CA SER A 34 1.79 -2.34 17.76
C SER A 34 0.64 -2.01 16.81
N ASP A 35 0.86 -1.08 15.88
CA ASP A 35 -0.13 -0.71 14.88
C ASP A 35 0.06 -1.61 13.66
N GLY A 36 -0.89 -2.52 13.44
CA GLY A 36 -0.94 -3.43 12.29
C GLY A 36 -1.42 -2.78 11.00
N GLY A 37 -1.75 -1.47 11.05
CA GLY A 37 -2.22 -0.74 9.89
C GLY A 37 -3.65 -1.11 9.47
N GLY A 38 -3.96 -0.74 8.23
CA GLY A 38 -5.24 -1.02 7.60
C GLY A 38 -5.23 -0.65 6.13
N GLN A 39 -6.10 -1.30 5.37
CA GLN A 39 -6.35 -0.95 3.97
C GLN A 39 -7.12 0.36 3.87
N MET A 40 -6.57 1.28 3.09
CA MET A 40 -7.29 2.40 2.51
C MET A 40 -7.46 2.14 1.02
N ASP A 41 -8.68 2.33 0.51
CA ASP A 41 -8.99 2.09 -0.90
C ASP A 41 -9.91 3.16 -1.51
N ASN A 42 -10.30 2.94 -2.76
CA ASN A 42 -11.14 3.87 -3.51
C ASN A 42 -12.57 4.02 -2.98
N LEU A 43 -13.04 3.15 -2.09
CA LEU A 43 -14.32 3.31 -1.39
C LEU A 43 -14.18 4.26 -0.21
N ASP A 44 -13.02 4.27 0.47
CA ASP A 44 -12.70 5.23 1.52
C ASP A 44 -12.45 6.65 0.96
N LEU A 45 -11.94 6.73 -0.27
CA LEU A 45 -11.67 7.98 -0.98
C LEU A 45 -12.33 7.99 -2.37
N PRO A 46 -13.66 8.23 -2.48
CA PRO A 46 -14.41 8.08 -3.73
C PRO A 46 -13.98 9.00 -4.89
N SER A 47 -13.33 10.13 -4.57
CA SER A 47 -12.76 11.06 -5.57
C SER A 47 -11.25 10.89 -5.75
N GLY A 48 -10.64 9.95 -5.04
CA GLY A 48 -9.22 9.64 -5.12
C GLY A 48 -8.89 8.90 -6.40
N THR A 49 -7.69 9.14 -6.91
CA THR A 49 -7.12 8.36 -8.02
C THR A 49 -5.69 7.96 -7.69
N CYS A 50 -5.25 6.87 -8.29
CA CYS A 50 -3.90 6.33 -8.15
C CYS A 50 -3.34 6.17 -9.56
N ASN A 51 -2.35 6.96 -9.93
CA ASN A 51 -1.77 6.96 -11.27
C ASN A 51 -2.83 7.07 -12.40
N GLY A 52 -3.85 7.93 -12.20
CA GLY A 52 -4.96 8.11 -13.13
C GLY A 52 -6.06 7.04 -13.07
N TYR A 53 -5.88 5.96 -12.31
CA TYR A 53 -6.89 4.92 -12.13
C TYR A 53 -7.78 5.17 -10.91
N LYS A 54 -9.05 4.77 -11.04
CA LYS A 54 -10.06 4.92 -9.98
C LYS A 54 -9.96 3.86 -8.90
N HIS A 55 -9.43 2.68 -9.19
CA HIS A 55 -9.31 1.59 -8.23
C HIS A 55 -7.91 1.54 -7.66
N PHE A 56 -7.81 1.45 -6.33
CA PHE A 56 -6.52 1.34 -5.67
C PHE A 56 -6.65 0.72 -4.30
N VAL A 57 -5.53 0.21 -3.81
CA VAL A 57 -5.32 -0.16 -2.41
C VAL A 57 -4.01 0.47 -1.92
N ASN A 58 -4.00 0.95 -0.69
CA ASN A 58 -2.83 1.50 -0.01
C ASN A 58 -2.83 1.05 1.44
N LEU A 59 -1.71 0.46 1.88
CA LEU A 59 -1.51 0.02 3.25
C LEU A 59 -0.15 0.53 3.76
N ILE A 60 -0.14 0.90 5.04
CA ILE A 60 1.06 1.13 5.82
C ILE A 60 0.93 0.27 7.08
N GLU A 61 1.92 -0.59 7.32
CA GLU A 61 1.97 -1.55 8.44
C GLU A 61 3.17 -1.23 9.35
N PRO A 62 3.00 -0.37 10.36
CA PRO A 62 4.09 0.03 11.25
C PRO A 62 4.74 -1.11 12.04
N ASP A 63 3.97 -2.12 12.44
CA ASP A 63 4.45 -3.29 13.18
C ASP A 63 5.43 -4.13 12.34
N ALA A 64 5.08 -4.43 11.09
CA ALA A 64 5.88 -5.15 10.11
C ALA A 64 6.90 -4.26 9.39
N GLN A 65 6.75 -2.94 9.51
CA GLN A 65 7.53 -1.92 8.80
C GLN A 65 7.43 -2.06 7.27
N LEU A 66 6.22 -2.35 6.79
CA LEU A 66 5.91 -2.50 5.36
C LEU A 66 4.99 -1.39 4.88
N TYR A 67 5.04 -1.12 3.58
CA TYR A 67 4.01 -0.37 2.88
C TYR A 67 3.79 -0.94 1.49
N CYS A 68 2.58 -0.77 0.98
CA CYS A 68 2.25 -1.20 -0.37
C CYS A 68 1.13 -0.35 -0.96
N ILE A 69 1.26 -0.07 -2.25
CA ILE A 69 0.28 0.64 -3.05
C ILE A 69 0.09 -0.14 -4.34
N ARG A 70 -1.16 -0.37 -4.75
CA ARG A 70 -1.48 -0.85 -6.10
C ARG A 70 -2.58 0.00 -6.70
N CYS A 71 -2.29 0.58 -7.88
CA CYS A 71 -3.27 1.24 -8.73
C CYS A 71 -3.76 0.25 -9.79
N CYS A 72 -5.07 0.10 -9.95
CA CYS A 72 -5.69 -0.92 -10.80
C CYS A 72 -6.62 -0.30 -11.84
N GLN A 73 -6.58 -0.80 -13.07
CA GLN A 73 -7.52 -0.38 -14.11
C GLN A 73 -8.96 -0.77 -13.77
N ASP A 74 -9.17 -2.02 -13.35
CA ASP A 74 -10.46 -2.56 -12.92
C ASP A 74 -10.43 -2.91 -11.42
N SER A 75 -11.61 -2.88 -10.77
CA SER A 75 -11.77 -3.29 -9.37
C SER A 75 -11.25 -4.71 -9.10
N LYS A 76 -11.40 -5.63 -10.05
CA LYS A 76 -10.98 -7.05 -9.92
C LYS A 76 -9.47 -7.23 -9.77
N ASP A 77 -8.66 -6.26 -10.22
CA ASP A 77 -7.19 -6.30 -10.12
C ASP A 77 -6.70 -5.79 -8.75
N CYS A 78 -7.61 -5.20 -7.96
CA CYS A 78 -7.36 -4.68 -6.63
C CYS A 78 -8.03 -5.57 -5.58
N ASN A 79 -7.24 -6.04 -4.62
CA ASN A 79 -7.73 -6.92 -3.55
C ASN A 79 -8.43 -6.10 -2.44
N LEU A 80 -9.61 -5.57 -2.74
CA LEU A 80 -10.46 -4.80 -1.80
C LEU A 80 -11.04 -5.69 -0.69
N GLY A 81 -11.48 -5.08 0.41
CA GLY A 81 -12.17 -5.77 1.51
C GLY A 81 -11.27 -6.68 2.34
N LYS A 82 -9.96 -6.45 2.33
CA LYS A 82 -8.94 -7.26 3.01
C LYS A 82 -8.18 -6.46 4.07
N SER A 83 -8.88 -5.59 4.78
CA SER A 83 -8.30 -4.54 5.62
C SER A 83 -7.36 -5.00 6.74
N GLN A 84 -7.41 -6.27 7.13
CA GLN A 84 -6.58 -6.86 8.21
C GLN A 84 -5.57 -7.91 7.71
N TYR A 85 -5.49 -8.16 6.40
CA TYR A 85 -4.71 -9.28 5.85
C TYR A 85 -3.24 -8.90 5.57
N GLY A 86 -2.93 -7.61 5.63
CA GLY A 86 -1.59 -7.09 5.46
C GLY A 86 -1.09 -7.00 3.99
N CYS A 87 0.05 -6.36 3.81
CA CYS A 87 0.59 -5.96 2.52
C CYS A 87 0.96 -7.17 1.66
N GLU A 88 1.61 -8.18 2.24
CA GLU A 88 1.99 -9.40 1.53
C GLU A 88 0.77 -10.13 0.93
N SER A 89 -0.39 -10.07 1.61
CA SER A 89 -1.64 -10.68 1.14
C SER A 89 -2.38 -9.80 0.13
N VAL A 90 -2.45 -8.48 0.37
CA VAL A 90 -3.22 -7.54 -0.46
C VAL A 90 -2.48 -7.20 -1.75
N VAL A 91 -1.18 -6.94 -1.66
CA VAL A 91 -0.29 -6.60 -2.78
C VAL A 91 0.95 -7.49 -2.73
N PRO A 92 0.88 -8.73 -3.24
CA PRO A 92 2.07 -9.57 -3.34
C PRO A 92 3.18 -8.88 -4.14
N GLY A 93 4.41 -8.92 -3.64
CA GLY A 93 5.53 -8.17 -4.20
C GLY A 93 6.84 -8.45 -3.48
N ASP A 94 7.82 -7.60 -3.78
CA ASP A 94 9.16 -7.61 -3.17
C ASP A 94 9.24 -6.46 -2.15
N TYR A 95 9.68 -6.72 -0.92
CA TYR A 95 9.53 -5.82 0.24
C TYR A 95 10.84 -5.46 0.91
#